data_AF-A0A7V2U087-F1
#
_entry.id   AF-A0A7V2U087-F1
#
_cell.length_a   1.000
_cell.length_b   1.000
_cell.length_c   1.000
_cell.angle_alpha   90.00
_cell.angle_beta   90.00
_cell.angle_gamma   90.00
#
_symmetry.space_group_name_H-M   'P 1'
#
loop_
_entity.id
_entity.type
_entity.pdbx_description
1 polymer ?
#
loop_
_entity_poly.entity_id
_entity_poly.type
_entity_poly.pdbx_seq_one_letter_code
_entity_poly.pdbx_strand_id
1 'polypeptide(L)' 'MNPRTRRNLIEILKHAAMILICLVALSPILWIGTQAFKSYFDTIAVPPKIFFAPVLDNFRQVLVKPGFLGSIRDS' A
#
# COMPACT_ATOMS: atom_id res chain seq x y z
N MET A 1 36.44 -16.49 -11.37
CA MET A 1 35.62 -15.80 -10.34
C MET A 1 36.02 -16.34 -8.99
N ASN A 2 36.51 -15.50 -8.08
CA ASN A 2 37.02 -15.95 -6.78
C ASN A 2 35.87 -16.61 -5.98
N PRO A 3 36.02 -17.80 -5.39
CA PRO A 3 34.92 -18.51 -4.70
C PRO A 3 34.25 -17.68 -3.60
N ARG A 4 34.98 -16.74 -2.98
CA ARG A 4 34.45 -15.77 -2.02
C ARG A 4 33.46 -14.78 -2.66
N THR A 5 33.78 -14.26 -3.85
CA THR A 5 32.93 -13.32 -4.61
C THR A 5 31.63 -13.97 -5.05
N ARG A 6 31.68 -15.24 -5.48
CA ARG A 6 30.48 -16.01 -5.89
C ARG A 6 29.51 -16.18 -4.72
N ARG A 7 30.01 -16.48 -3.52
CA ARG A 7 29.18 -16.64 -2.31
C ARG A 7 28.50 -15.32 -1.91
N ASN A 8 29.24 -14.22 -1.91
CA ASN A 8 28.68 -12.91 -1.56
C ASN A 8 27.61 -12.45 -2.55
N LEU A 9 27.80 -12.71 -3.85
CA LEU A 9 26.81 -12.38 -4.88
C LEU A 9 25.49 -13.15 -4.69
N ILE A 10 25.57 -14.46 -4.39
CA ILE A 10 24.38 -15.28 -4.13
C ILE A 10 23.63 -14.77 -2.89
N GLU A 11 24.35 -14.39 -1.84
CA GLU A 11 23.74 -13.81 -0.65
C GLU A 11 23.03 -12.49 -0.96
N ILE A 12 23.67 -11.57 -1.69
CA ILE A 12 23.05 -10.30 -2.10
C ILE A 12 21.79 -10.56 -2.93
N LEU A 13 21.86 -11.46 -3.91
CA LEU A 13 20.71 -11.82 -4.74
C LEU A 13 19.56 -12.42 -3.92
N LYS A 14 19.87 -13.27 -2.93
CA LYS A 14 18.88 -13.82 -2.01
C LYS A 14 18.20 -12.71 -1.19
N HIS A 15 18.96 -11.78 -0.62
CA HIS A 15 18.39 -10.67 0.14
C HIS A 15 17.55 -9.74 -0.75
N ALA A 16 18.03 -9.44 -1.95
CA ALA A 16 17.29 -8.64 -2.93
C ALA A 16 15.97 -9.32 -3.34
N ALA A 17 16.00 -10.64 -3.57
CA ALA A 17 14.79 -11.41 -3.86
C ALA A 17 13.79 -11.39 -2.70
N MET A 18 14.25 -11.55 -1.46
CA MET A 18 13.39 -11.45 -0.28
C MET A 18 12.75 -10.07 -0.13
N ILE A 19 13.53 -9.00 -0.33
CA ILE A 19 13.01 -7.63 -0.30
C ILE A 19 11.96 -7.42 -1.40
N LEU A 20 12.24 -7.89 -2.61
CA LEU A 20 11.29 -7.79 -3.73
C LEU A 20 9.98 -8.51 -3.43
N ILE A 21 10.06 -9.73 -2.89
CA ILE A 21 8.87 -10.50 -2.48
C ILE A 21 8.08 -9.74 -1.40
N CYS A 22 8.75 -9.17 -0.40
CA CYS A 22 8.10 -8.35 0.61
C CYS A 22 7.41 -7.13 0.00
N LEU A 23 8.05 -6.41 -0.91
CA LEU A 23 7.46 -5.24 -1.58
C LEU A 23 6.22 -5.62 -2.40
N VAL A 24 6.27 -6.74 -3.12
CA VAL A 24 5.12 -7.26 -3.87
C VAL A 24 4.00 -7.68 -2.93
N ALA A 25 4.32 -8.35 -1.82
CA ALA A 25 3.34 -8.74 -0.81
C ALA A 25 2.68 -7.54 -0.11
N LEU A 26 3.42 -6.44 0.09
CA LEU A 26 2.92 -5.20 0.68
C LEU A 26 2.19 -4.28 -0.31
N SER A 27 2.43 -4.45 -1.62
CA SER A 27 1.79 -3.69 -2.70
C SER A 27 0.27 -3.53 -2.54
N PRO A 28 -0.53 -4.59 -2.30
CA PRO A 28 -1.99 -4.44 -2.13
C PRO A 28 -2.37 -3.62 -0.90
N ILE A 29 -1.61 -3.71 0.20
CA ILE A 29 -1.86 -2.92 1.41
C ILE A 29 -1.58 -1.45 1.14
N LEU A 30 -0.44 -1.16 0.48
CA LEU A 30 -0.09 0.19 0.06
C LEU A 30 -1.13 0.77 -0.90
N TRP A 31 -1.64 -0.05 -1.83
CA TRP A 31 -2.70 0.37 -2.73
C TRP A 31 -3.95 0.80 -1.95
N ILE A 32 -4.50 -0.04 -1.07
CA ILE A 32 -5.68 0.29 -0.26
C ILE A 32 -5.44 1.57 0.58
N GLY A 33 -4.26 1.69 1.19
CA GLY A 33 -3.87 2.88 1.93
C GLY A 33 -3.92 4.14 1.08
N THR A 34 -3.38 4.10 -0.16
CA THR A 34 -3.43 5.25 -1.06
C THR A 34 -4.85 5.60 -1.53
N GLN A 35 -5.73 4.61 -1.70
CA GLN A 35 -7.11 4.85 -2.12
C GLN A 35 -7.90 5.66 -1.07
N ALA A 36 -7.59 5.50 0.22
CA ALA A 36 -8.23 6.28 1.28
C ALA A 36 -7.99 7.79 1.16
N PHE A 37 -6.89 8.21 0.51
CA PHE A 37 -6.55 9.62 0.28
C PHE A 37 -6.96 10.15 -1.09
N LYS A 38 -7.56 9.32 -1.96
CA LYS A 38 -8.04 9.75 -3.29
C LYS A 38 -9.47 10.28 -3.22
N SER A 39 -9.80 11.23 -4.09
CA SER A 39 -11.20 11.60 -4.33
C SER A 39 -11.98 10.41 -4.87
N TYR A 40 -13.31 10.37 -4.64
CA TYR A 40 -14.20 9.34 -5.18
C TYR A 40 -14.01 9.17 -6.70
N PHE A 41 -13.97 10.30 -7.43
CA PHE A 41 -13.80 10.29 -8.88
C PHE A 41 -12.44 9.74 -9.32
N ASP A 42 -11.37 9.97 -8.54
CA ASP A 42 -10.02 9.47 -8.87
C ASP A 42 -9.88 7.98 -8.55
N THR A 43 -10.64 7.47 -7.58
CA THR A 43 -10.68 6.04 -7.21
C THR A 43 -11.33 5.18 -8.30
N ILE A 44 -12.38 5.69 -8.96
CA ILE A 44 -13.10 4.99 -10.04
C ILE A 44 -12.60 5.36 -11.44
N ALA A 45 -11.58 6.22 -11.53
CA ALA A 45 -11.06 6.69 -12.81
C ALA A 45 -10.43 5.53 -13.61
N VAL A 46 -10.71 5.52 -14.92
CA VAL A 46 -10.06 4.64 -15.89
C VAL A 46 -9.34 5.53 -16.91
N PRO A 47 -7.99 5.49 -17.03
CA PRO A 47 -7.06 4.63 -16.31
C PRO A 47 -6.84 5.02 -14.83
N PRO A 48 -6.40 4.09 -13.97
CA PRO A 48 -6.13 4.38 -12.56
C PRO A 48 -5.07 5.46 -12.40
N LYS A 49 -5.40 6.51 -11.65
CA LYS A 49 -4.44 7.58 -11.36
C LYS A 49 -3.49 7.16 -10.25
N ILE A 50 -2.18 7.14 -10.54
CA ILE A 50 -1.13 6.87 -9.55
C ILE A 50 -0.73 8.16 -8.81
N PHE A 51 -0.72 9.30 -9.51
CA PHE A 51 -0.51 10.62 -8.93
C PHE A 51 -1.85 11.33 -8.77
N PHE A 52 -2.13 11.83 -7.57
CA PHE A 52 -3.39 12.46 -7.21
C PHE A 52 -3.16 13.52 -6.12
N ALA A 53 -4.10 14.46 -5.99
CA ALA A 53 -4.11 15.41 -4.89
C ALA A 53 -4.70 14.71 -3.64
N PRO A 54 -3.96 14.59 -2.53
CA PRO A 54 -4.45 13.89 -1.35
C PRO A 54 -5.60 14.68 -0.71
N VAL A 55 -6.71 13.99 -0.45
CA VAL A 55 -7.90 14.53 0.21
C VAL A 55 -8.18 13.77 1.51
N LEU A 56 -8.70 14.47 2.52
CA LEU A 56 -9.10 13.89 3.82
C LEU A 56 -10.62 13.74 3.97
N ASP A 57 -11.38 14.09 2.91
CA ASP A 57 -12.84 14.10 2.96
C ASP A 57 -13.42 12.71 3.25
N ASN A 58 -12.81 11.65 2.71
CA ASN A 58 -13.21 10.27 3.00
C ASN A 58 -13.15 9.94 4.50
N PHE A 59 -12.09 10.38 5.20
CA PHE A 59 -11.97 10.20 6.65
C PHE A 59 -13.04 10.99 7.40
N ARG A 60 -13.28 12.24 7.00
CA ARG A 60 -14.34 13.06 7.58
C ARG A 60 -15.72 12.41 7.42
N GLN A 61 -16.04 11.92 6.24
CA GLN A 61 -17.32 11.26 5.95
C GLN A 61 -17.53 10.02 6.83
N VAL A 62 -16.51 9.19 6.99
CA VAL A 62 -16.58 7.97 7.80
C VAL A 62 -16.70 8.30 9.29
N LEU A 63 -15.92 9.26 9.79
CA LEU A 63 -15.92 9.64 11.21
C LEU A 63 -17.21 10.36 11.65
N VAL A 64 -17.85 11.11 10.75
CA VAL A 64 -19.13 11.81 11.03
C VAL A 64 -20.33 10.88 10.87
N LYS A 65 -20.17 9.72 10.21
CA LYS A 65 -21.27 8.78 9.97
C LYS A 65 -21.85 8.26 11.29
N PRO A 66 -23.16 8.48 11.57
CA PRO A 66 -23.81 7.97 12.76
C PRO A 66 -23.66 6.44 12.86
N GLY A 67 -23.32 5.94 14.04
CA GLY A 67 -23.15 4.50 14.30
C GLY A 67 -21.81 3.90 13.88
N PHE A 68 -20.95 4.63 13.16
CA PHE A 68 -19.62 4.11 12.77
C PHE A 68 -18.74 3.81 14.00
N LEU A 69 -18.61 4.74 14.92
CA LEU A 69 -17.85 4.52 16.16
C LEU A 69 -18.45 3.42 17.05
N GLY A 70 -19.78 3.26 17.01
CA GLY A 70 -20.46 2.14 17.66
C GLY A 70 -20.03 0.81 17.05
N SER A 71 -20.04 0.69 15.72
CA SER A 71 -19.64 -0.54 15.03
C SER A 71 -18.19 -0.97 15.30
N ILE A 72 -17.27 -0.02 15.49
CA ILE A 72 -15.88 -0.35 15.84
C ILE A 72 -15.78 -0.86 17.28
N ARG A 73 -16.57 -0.29 18.20
CA ARG A 73 -16.60 -0.72 19.60
C ARG A 73 -17.17 -2.13 19.75
N ASP A 74 -18.13 -2.48 18.89
CA ASP A 74 -18.86 -3.76 18.94
C ASP A 74 -18.23 -4.85 18.05
N SER A 75 -17.10 -4.57 17.39
CA SER A 75 -16.29 -5.52 16.58
C SER A 75 -15.26 -6.25 17.41
#